data_AF-A0A259DBM9-F1
#
_entry.id   AF-A0A259DBM9-F1
#
_cell.length_a   1.000
_cell.length_b   1.000
_cell.length_c   1.000
_cell.angle_alpha   90.00
_cell.angle_beta   90.00
_cell.angle_gamma   90.00
#
_symmetry.space_group_name_H-M   'P 1'
#
loop_
_entity.id
_entity.type
_entity.pdbx_description
1 polymer ?
#
loop_
_entity_poly.entity_id
_entity_poly.type
_entity_poly.pdbx_seq_one_letter_code
_entity_poly.pdbx_strand_id
1 'polypeptide(L)'
;PAGGADIHLAAGVGADGIDYAGALARLLTDLQADPANEITLWQARWLAGNDSLTASDAPAAVQAVQQLGVDAQREQVRNWQFTALRETGRQANQADSKFAGDFSRGYAALALLFPGIEEKNPDGGFKYYEGDINLFASRVKTDNGGDIEFMTPGGDVIVGLANTAEALTKVGSNVLGMVVSGVGDIKGVAREDMLVNQSRILTVGGGDVLLWSSEGDIDAGKGKKTASAVPPPIVRVDPQGNVTLEQQGAVTGSGIGALFVAGGSAGDVDLIAPKGTVNAGDAGIRAGNLNIAAAVVLGADNISVSGSSAGTPVADTSAVTAATSGATSSDGGTAAATAALSGNLAEAARAAEELKQAFKPTFITAEVVGHGE
;
A
#
# COMPACT_ATOMS: atom_id res chain seq x y z
N PRO A 1 -20.28 -23.91 -0.15
CA PRO A 1 -20.01 -22.46 -0.30
C PRO A 1 -19.90 -22.11 -1.79
N ALA A 2 -20.50 -20.99 -2.24
CA ALA A 2 -20.47 -20.58 -3.65
C ALA A 2 -19.15 -19.87 -4.05
N GLY A 3 -18.36 -19.42 -3.07
CA GLY A 3 -17.06 -18.75 -3.25
C GLY A 3 -16.01 -19.21 -2.23
N GLY A 4 -14.80 -18.67 -2.34
CA GLY A 4 -13.72 -18.86 -1.37
C GLY A 4 -13.96 -18.07 -0.08
N ALA A 5 -13.13 -18.33 0.92
CA ALA A 5 -13.19 -17.67 2.22
C ALA A 5 -12.19 -16.52 2.28
N ASP A 6 -12.56 -15.47 3.00
CA ASP A 6 -11.65 -14.36 3.30
C ASP A 6 -10.56 -14.82 4.27
N ILE A 7 -9.36 -14.27 4.09
CA ILE A 7 -8.22 -14.49 4.97
C ILE A 7 -7.85 -13.17 5.63
N HIS A 8 -7.92 -13.13 6.96
CA HIS A 8 -7.44 -11.99 7.74
C HIS A 8 -6.19 -12.38 8.53
N LEU A 9 -5.12 -11.61 8.37
CA LEU A 9 -3.85 -11.78 9.06
C LEU A 9 -3.61 -10.58 9.97
N ALA A 10 -3.09 -10.83 11.17
CA ALA A 10 -2.63 -9.77 12.05
C ALA A 10 -1.38 -10.22 12.78
N ALA A 11 -0.39 -9.34 12.88
CA ALA A 11 0.81 -9.54 13.67
C ALA A 11 1.03 -8.34 14.59
N GLY A 12 1.64 -8.56 15.75
CA GLY A 12 1.90 -7.50 16.72
C GLY A 12 0.67 -6.91 17.42
N VAL A 13 -0.47 -7.60 17.39
CA VAL A 13 -1.74 -7.17 18.02
C VAL A 13 -1.98 -7.74 19.42
N GLY A 14 -1.01 -8.48 19.97
CA GLY A 14 -1.14 -9.15 21.27
C GLY A 14 -2.03 -10.40 21.25
N ALA A 15 -2.17 -11.04 22.41
CA ALA A 15 -2.89 -12.32 22.56
C ALA A 15 -4.41 -12.17 22.38
N ASP A 16 -4.96 -11.00 22.69
CA ASP A 16 -6.39 -10.71 22.58
C ASP A 16 -6.81 -10.35 21.15
N GLY A 17 -5.85 -10.19 20.24
CA GLY A 17 -6.10 -9.78 18.87
C GLY A 17 -6.49 -8.32 18.74
N ILE A 18 -7.12 -7.98 17.61
CA ILE A 18 -7.53 -6.60 17.32
C ILE A 18 -8.79 -6.24 18.13
N ASP A 19 -8.71 -5.13 18.88
CA ASP A 19 -9.81 -4.60 19.69
C ASP A 19 -10.80 -3.75 18.87
N TYR A 20 -11.62 -4.43 18.07
CA TYR A 20 -12.64 -3.80 17.22
C TYR A 20 -13.72 -3.06 18.02
N ALA A 21 -14.15 -3.62 19.15
CA ALA A 21 -15.18 -3.02 20.00
C ALA A 21 -14.66 -1.74 20.67
N GLY A 22 -13.42 -1.76 21.16
CA GLY A 22 -12.78 -0.59 21.72
C GLY A 22 -12.51 0.50 20.69
N ALA A 23 -12.24 0.16 19.42
CA ALA A 23 -12.09 1.16 18.36
C ALA A 23 -13.38 2.00 18.19
N LEU A 24 -14.53 1.34 18.21
CA LEU A 24 -15.84 2.00 18.18
C LEU A 24 -16.08 2.84 19.45
N ALA A 25 -15.71 2.32 20.62
CA ALA A 25 -15.87 3.06 21.88
C ALA A 25 -15.00 4.32 21.93
N ARG A 26 -13.76 4.25 21.43
CA ARG A 26 -12.86 5.39 21.30
C ARG A 26 -13.42 6.42 20.33
N LEU A 27 -13.85 6.00 19.13
CA LEU A 27 -14.47 6.89 18.16
C LEU A 27 -15.71 7.59 18.73
N LEU A 28 -16.58 6.85 19.43
CA LEU A 28 -17.76 7.43 20.08
C LEU A 28 -17.39 8.46 21.15
N THR A 29 -16.34 8.18 21.93
CA THR A 29 -15.83 9.09 22.97
C THR A 29 -15.31 10.38 22.34
N ASP A 30 -14.52 10.28 21.27
CA ASP A 30 -13.96 11.44 20.57
C ASP A 30 -15.05 12.30 19.94
N LEU A 31 -16.06 11.68 19.32
CA LEU A 31 -17.22 12.39 18.76
C LEU A 31 -18.04 13.12 19.83
N GLN A 32 -18.13 12.57 21.04
CA GLN A 32 -18.86 13.20 22.15
C GLN A 32 -18.05 14.34 22.78
N ALA A 33 -16.72 14.21 22.79
CA ALA A 33 -15.82 15.23 23.32
C ALA A 33 -15.71 16.45 22.40
N ASP A 34 -15.59 16.23 21.09
CA ASP A 34 -15.53 17.29 20.07
C ASP A 34 -16.31 16.89 18.80
N PRO A 35 -17.64 17.10 18.77
CA PRO A 35 -18.48 16.75 17.62
C PRO A 35 -18.13 17.50 16.34
N ALA A 36 -17.44 18.64 16.44
CA ALA A 36 -17.06 19.46 15.30
C ALA A 36 -15.69 19.05 14.71
N ASN A 37 -14.96 18.14 15.36
CA ASN A 37 -13.67 17.65 14.88
C ASN A 37 -13.82 16.95 13.53
N GLU A 38 -13.29 17.57 12.47
CA GLU A 38 -13.48 17.11 11.11
C GLU A 38 -12.85 15.73 10.86
N ILE A 39 -11.67 15.45 11.42
CA ILE A 39 -10.99 14.15 11.29
C ILE A 39 -11.87 13.05 11.87
N THR A 40 -12.35 13.25 13.10
CA THR A 40 -13.21 12.29 13.82
C THR A 40 -14.55 12.11 13.13
N LEU A 41 -15.14 13.19 12.60
CA LEU A 41 -16.39 13.10 11.84
C LEU A 41 -16.22 12.30 10.54
N TRP A 42 -15.09 12.43 9.85
CA TRP A 42 -14.80 11.58 8.68
C TRP A 42 -14.64 10.11 9.03
N GLN A 43 -14.08 9.79 10.20
CA GLN A 43 -14.05 8.40 10.68
C GLN A 43 -15.48 7.83 10.81
N ALA A 44 -16.39 8.59 11.40
CA ALA A 44 -17.79 8.18 11.53
C ALA A 44 -18.50 8.04 10.16
N ARG A 45 -18.20 8.93 9.20
CA ARG A 45 -18.74 8.88 7.84
C ARG A 45 -18.30 7.61 7.11
N TRP A 46 -17.01 7.27 7.18
CA TRP A 46 -16.49 6.06 6.56
C TRP A 46 -17.00 4.80 7.23
N LEU A 47 -17.09 4.78 8.57
CA LEU A 47 -17.71 3.68 9.29
C LEU A 47 -19.18 3.47 8.91
N ALA A 48 -19.94 4.55 8.73
CA ALA A 48 -21.35 4.48 8.38
C ALA A 48 -21.59 4.29 6.86
N GLY A 49 -20.56 4.41 6.03
CA GLY A 49 -20.71 4.49 4.57
C GLY A 49 -21.57 5.68 4.11
N ASN A 50 -21.52 6.81 4.83
CA ASN A 50 -22.36 7.98 4.58
C ASN A 50 -21.56 9.28 4.70
N ASP A 51 -21.06 9.79 3.58
CA ASP A 51 -20.29 11.05 3.51
C ASP A 51 -21.10 12.28 3.93
N SER A 52 -22.42 12.21 3.90
CA SER A 52 -23.31 13.31 4.29
C SER A 52 -23.63 13.32 5.80
N LEU A 53 -23.11 12.36 6.58
CA LEU A 53 -23.38 12.25 8.02
C LEU A 53 -23.01 13.55 8.74
N THR A 54 -23.97 14.06 9.52
CA THR A 54 -23.81 15.28 10.30
C THR A 54 -23.14 15.00 11.64
N ALA A 55 -22.55 16.02 12.26
CA ALA A 55 -21.95 15.92 13.59
C ALA A 55 -22.95 15.44 14.65
N SER A 56 -24.22 15.84 14.56
CA SER A 56 -25.27 15.42 15.51
C SER A 56 -25.67 13.95 15.34
N ASP A 57 -25.62 13.43 14.12
CA ASP A 57 -26.04 12.04 13.82
C ASP A 57 -24.89 11.04 13.99
N ALA A 58 -23.63 11.51 13.96
CA ALA A 58 -22.45 10.66 13.99
C ALA A 58 -22.38 9.73 15.22
N PRO A 59 -22.63 10.18 16.47
CA PRO A 59 -22.64 9.27 17.62
C PRO A 59 -23.65 8.13 17.49
N ALA A 60 -24.85 8.42 16.98
CA ALA A 60 -25.90 7.42 16.81
C ALA A 60 -25.52 6.38 15.73
N ALA A 61 -24.85 6.81 14.66
CA ALA A 61 -24.34 5.90 13.63
C ALA A 61 -23.27 4.93 14.18
N VAL A 62 -22.32 5.43 14.98
CA VAL A 62 -21.31 4.58 15.64
C VAL A 62 -21.97 3.60 16.61
N GLN A 63 -22.94 4.06 17.40
CA GLN A 63 -23.71 3.21 18.31
C GLN A 63 -24.48 2.10 17.56
N ALA A 64 -25.05 2.39 16.38
CA ALA A 64 -25.71 1.38 15.57
C ALA A 64 -24.77 0.23 15.19
N VAL A 65 -23.50 0.55 14.87
CA VAL A 65 -22.46 -0.48 14.61
C VAL A 65 -22.07 -1.23 15.88
N GLN A 66 -22.03 -0.55 17.03
CA GLN A 66 -21.76 -1.22 18.32
C GLN A 66 -22.82 -2.27 18.68
N GLN A 67 -24.07 -2.11 18.22
CA GLN A 67 -25.16 -3.06 18.48
C GLN A 67 -25.20 -4.24 17.50
N LEU A 68 -24.32 -4.28 16.49
CA LEU A 68 -24.23 -5.42 15.58
C LEU A 68 -23.67 -6.66 16.30
N GLY A 69 -23.96 -7.83 15.75
CA GLY A 69 -23.27 -9.06 16.15
C GLY A 69 -21.77 -8.94 15.90
N VAL A 70 -20.96 -9.67 16.69
CA VAL A 70 -19.49 -9.55 16.72
C VAL A 70 -18.88 -9.65 15.32
N ASP A 71 -19.32 -10.58 14.48
CA ASP A 71 -18.75 -10.76 13.13
C ASP A 71 -19.04 -9.57 12.21
N ALA A 72 -20.28 -9.07 12.19
CA ALA A 72 -20.67 -7.91 11.42
C ALA A 72 -20.00 -6.62 11.94
N GLN A 73 -19.84 -6.50 13.25
CA GLN A 73 -19.10 -5.39 13.86
C GLN A 73 -17.63 -5.39 13.40
N ARG A 74 -16.97 -6.56 13.44
CA ARG A 74 -15.57 -6.71 12.99
C ARG A 74 -15.41 -6.35 11.52
N GLU A 75 -16.32 -6.84 10.67
CA GLU A 75 -16.34 -6.52 9.24
C GLU A 75 -16.48 -5.02 8.99
N GLN A 76 -17.45 -4.36 9.66
CA GLN A 76 -17.64 -2.92 9.54
C GLN A 76 -16.41 -2.12 9.96
N VAL A 77 -15.75 -2.51 11.06
CA VAL A 77 -14.52 -1.83 11.49
C VAL A 77 -13.38 -2.05 10.49
N ARG A 78 -13.19 -3.24 9.92
CA ARG A 78 -12.15 -3.46 8.90
C ARG A 78 -12.42 -2.65 7.63
N ASN A 79 -13.67 -2.64 7.15
CA ASN A 79 -14.09 -1.83 6.00
C ASN A 79 -13.87 -0.34 6.23
N TRP A 80 -14.19 0.15 7.43
CA TRP A 80 -13.91 1.53 7.85
C TRP A 80 -12.42 1.84 7.74
N GLN A 81 -11.57 0.99 8.32
CA GLN A 81 -10.13 1.22 8.34
C GLN A 81 -9.55 1.31 6.92
N PHE A 82 -9.83 0.33 6.06
CA PHE A 82 -9.32 0.35 4.70
C PHE A 82 -9.93 1.46 3.84
N THR A 83 -11.18 1.84 4.07
CA THR A 83 -11.77 3.03 3.43
C THR A 83 -11.02 4.29 3.86
N ALA A 84 -10.74 4.45 5.16
CA ALA A 84 -10.01 5.60 5.67
C ALA A 84 -8.61 5.73 5.04
N LEU A 85 -7.87 4.62 4.93
CA LEU A 85 -6.52 4.61 4.33
C LEU A 85 -6.57 4.95 2.82
N ARG A 86 -7.51 4.32 2.08
CA ARG A 86 -7.70 4.58 0.64
C ARG A 86 -8.08 6.02 0.37
N GLU A 87 -9.14 6.52 1.00
CA GLU A 87 -9.64 7.87 0.77
C GLU A 87 -8.63 8.93 1.20
N THR A 88 -7.89 8.68 2.29
CA THR A 88 -6.77 9.54 2.70
C THR A 88 -5.71 9.62 1.60
N GLY A 89 -5.24 8.48 1.08
CA GLY A 89 -4.23 8.46 0.02
C GLY A 89 -4.71 9.12 -1.28
N ARG A 90 -5.94 8.84 -1.71
CA ARG A 90 -6.52 9.41 -2.94
C ARG A 90 -6.71 10.93 -2.82
N GLN A 91 -7.23 11.40 -1.69
CA GLN A 91 -7.47 12.83 -1.48
C GLN A 91 -6.18 13.62 -1.23
N ALA A 92 -5.10 12.98 -0.75
CA ALA A 92 -3.80 13.61 -0.64
C ALA A 92 -3.22 14.02 -2.00
N ASN A 93 -3.54 13.30 -3.08
CA ASN A 93 -3.11 13.61 -4.45
C ASN A 93 -4.04 14.59 -5.19
N GLN A 94 -5.18 14.97 -4.62
CA GLN A 94 -6.13 15.90 -5.22
C GLN A 94 -5.80 17.34 -4.80
N ALA A 95 -5.22 18.13 -5.71
CA ALA A 95 -4.77 19.49 -5.40
C ALA A 95 -5.91 20.45 -4.97
N ASP A 96 -7.15 20.18 -5.38
CA ASP A 96 -8.35 20.92 -5.02
C ASP A 96 -9.05 20.39 -3.76
N SER A 97 -8.58 19.26 -3.21
CA SER A 97 -9.05 18.73 -1.94
C SER A 97 -8.55 19.58 -0.78
N LYS A 98 -9.42 19.79 0.22
CA LYS A 98 -9.00 20.36 1.53
C LYS A 98 -7.99 19.49 2.27
N PHE A 99 -7.83 18.23 1.84
CA PHE A 99 -6.90 17.26 2.40
C PHE A 99 -5.71 16.99 1.45
N ALA A 100 -5.43 17.89 0.51
CA ALA A 100 -4.24 17.78 -0.34
C ALA A 100 -2.97 17.66 0.52
N GLY A 101 -2.18 16.61 0.29
CA GLY A 101 -0.99 16.29 1.08
C GLY A 101 -1.23 15.91 2.55
N ASP A 102 -2.49 15.76 2.99
CA ASP A 102 -2.83 15.47 4.38
C ASP A 102 -3.14 13.98 4.60
N PHE A 103 -2.34 13.34 5.44
CA PHE A 103 -2.47 11.92 5.80
C PHE A 103 -3.08 11.69 7.20
N SER A 104 -3.38 12.75 7.94
CA SER A 104 -3.80 12.70 9.35
C SER A 104 -5.03 11.83 9.60
N ARG A 105 -5.98 11.77 8.66
CA ARG A 105 -7.18 10.93 8.80
C ARG A 105 -6.87 9.42 8.70
N GLY A 106 -5.88 9.03 7.91
CA GLY A 106 -5.42 7.64 7.84
C GLY A 106 -4.74 7.22 9.14
N TYR A 107 -3.84 8.06 9.66
CA TYR A 107 -3.21 7.85 10.96
C TYR A 107 -4.22 7.83 12.11
N ALA A 108 -5.21 8.73 12.10
CA ALA A 108 -6.27 8.74 13.10
C ALA A 108 -7.11 7.44 13.09
N ALA A 109 -7.40 6.88 11.90
CA ALA A 109 -8.09 5.60 11.78
C ALA A 109 -7.27 4.48 12.45
N LEU A 110 -5.97 4.42 12.13
CA LEU A 110 -5.05 3.43 12.71
C LEU A 110 -4.88 3.61 14.22
N ALA A 111 -4.79 4.84 14.72
CA ALA A 111 -4.68 5.13 16.15
C ALA A 111 -5.95 4.74 16.92
N LEU A 112 -7.13 4.86 16.29
CA LEU A 112 -8.39 4.38 16.86
C LEU A 112 -8.42 2.85 16.96
N LEU A 113 -7.88 2.12 15.98
CA LEU A 113 -7.82 0.66 16.03
C LEU A 113 -6.68 0.15 16.92
N PHE A 114 -5.54 0.84 16.91
CA PHE A 114 -4.30 0.53 17.60
C PHE A 114 -3.88 1.72 18.49
N PRO A 115 -4.44 1.84 19.71
CA PRO A 115 -4.13 2.95 20.61
C PRO A 115 -2.63 3.11 20.87
N GLY A 116 -2.14 4.34 20.78
CA GLY A 116 -0.72 4.65 20.99
C GLY A 116 0.19 4.21 19.86
N ILE A 117 -0.33 3.83 18.69
CA ILE A 117 0.50 3.36 17.55
C ILE A 117 1.62 4.36 17.22
N GLU A 118 1.42 5.66 17.37
CA GLU A 118 2.44 6.68 17.08
C GLU A 118 3.36 7.02 18.26
N GLU A 119 3.10 6.51 19.47
CA GLU A 119 3.89 6.82 20.65
C GLU A 119 5.30 6.23 20.57
N LYS A 120 6.29 7.08 20.80
CA LYS A 120 7.71 6.72 20.80
C LYS A 120 8.30 6.75 22.21
N ASN A 121 9.22 5.83 22.45
CA ASN A 121 10.14 5.86 23.57
C ASN A 121 11.16 7.01 23.40
N PRO A 122 11.87 7.42 24.47
CA PRO A 122 12.89 8.47 24.39
C PRO A 122 14.04 8.17 23.41
N ASP A 123 14.27 6.90 23.08
CA ASP A 123 15.27 6.45 22.10
C ASP A 123 14.78 6.54 20.63
N GLY A 124 13.52 6.92 20.42
CA GLY A 124 12.90 7.05 19.10
C GLY A 124 12.20 5.79 18.59
N GLY A 125 12.31 4.66 19.28
CA GLY A 125 11.58 3.43 18.95
C GLY A 125 10.10 3.50 19.33
N PHE A 126 9.24 2.73 18.65
CA PHE A 126 7.81 2.70 18.97
C PHE A 126 7.51 1.88 20.23
N LYS A 127 6.48 2.29 20.98
CA LYS A 127 6.29 1.82 22.34
C LYS A 127 5.47 0.53 22.50
N TYR A 128 4.43 0.31 21.69
CA TYR A 128 3.39 -0.68 22.03
C TYR A 128 3.21 -1.86 21.06
N TYR A 129 3.64 -1.74 19.80
CA TYR A 129 3.34 -2.75 18.78
C TYR A 129 4.63 -3.22 18.12
N GLU A 130 4.91 -4.52 18.26
CA GLU A 130 6.08 -5.19 17.68
C GLU A 130 5.64 -6.48 16.97
N GLY A 131 6.27 -6.79 15.84
CA GLY A 131 6.08 -8.05 15.14
C GLY A 131 5.82 -7.88 13.64
N ASP A 132 6.31 -8.83 12.86
CA ASP A 132 6.31 -8.79 11.40
C ASP A 132 5.41 -9.89 10.81
N ILE A 133 4.93 -9.68 9.58
CA ILE A 133 4.44 -10.78 8.74
C ILE A 133 5.55 -11.17 7.77
N ASN A 134 5.98 -12.43 7.83
CA ASN A 134 7.08 -12.92 7.01
C ASN A 134 6.72 -14.17 6.20
N LEU A 135 6.74 -14.04 4.87
CA LEU A 135 6.37 -15.08 3.92
C LEU A 135 7.57 -15.58 3.08
N PHE A 136 8.77 -15.69 3.64
CA PHE A 136 9.99 -16.13 2.95
C PHE A 136 9.81 -17.28 1.93
N ALA A 137 9.21 -18.40 2.35
CA ALA A 137 8.88 -19.54 1.49
C ALA A 137 7.40 -19.95 1.66
N SER A 138 6.57 -18.98 2.02
CA SER A 138 5.17 -19.19 2.37
C SER A 138 4.25 -18.51 1.36
N ARG A 139 2.96 -18.83 1.45
CA ARG A 139 1.92 -18.20 0.64
C ARG A 139 0.67 -17.96 1.45
N VAL A 140 -0.05 -16.92 1.05
CA VAL A 140 -1.41 -16.63 1.47
C VAL A 140 -2.22 -16.56 0.18
N LYS A 141 -3.21 -17.44 0.03
CA LYS A 141 -3.90 -17.60 -1.24
C LYS A 141 -5.38 -17.87 -1.05
N THR A 142 -6.21 -17.18 -1.82
CA THR A 142 -7.62 -17.55 -2.02
C THR A 142 -7.79 -18.04 -3.47
N ASP A 143 -8.37 -19.24 -3.64
CA ASP A 143 -8.52 -19.86 -4.97
C ASP A 143 -9.84 -19.46 -5.64
N ASN A 144 -10.96 -19.54 -4.90
CA ASN A 144 -12.32 -19.36 -5.43
C ASN A 144 -12.91 -17.98 -5.13
N GLY A 145 -12.07 -16.95 -5.08
CA GLY A 145 -12.40 -15.61 -4.58
C GLY A 145 -12.28 -15.51 -3.07
N GLY A 146 -12.67 -14.37 -2.51
CA GLY A 146 -12.45 -14.01 -1.11
C GLY A 146 -11.20 -13.16 -0.95
N ASP A 147 -11.29 -12.21 -0.01
CA ASP A 147 -10.30 -11.17 0.19
C ASP A 147 -9.09 -11.67 1.00
N ILE A 148 -7.95 -11.01 0.83
CA ILE A 148 -6.81 -11.13 1.75
C ILE A 148 -6.62 -9.77 2.43
N GLU A 149 -6.82 -9.75 3.74
CA GLU A 149 -6.57 -8.56 4.55
C GLU A 149 -5.43 -8.82 5.54
N PHE A 150 -4.52 -7.86 5.70
CA PHE A 150 -3.49 -7.95 6.72
C PHE A 150 -3.22 -6.63 7.44
N MET A 151 -2.97 -6.72 8.75
CA MET A 151 -2.64 -5.56 9.58
C MET A 151 -1.43 -5.85 10.47
N THR A 152 -0.36 -5.08 10.32
CA THR A 152 0.79 -5.09 11.22
C THR A 152 0.97 -3.68 11.81
N PRO A 153 0.32 -3.37 12.94
CA PRO A 153 0.55 -2.10 13.64
C PRO A 153 1.97 -1.96 14.19
N GLY A 154 2.79 -3.01 14.11
CA GLY A 154 4.24 -3.01 14.30
C GLY A 154 4.93 -3.57 13.05
N GLY A 155 6.24 -3.34 12.97
CA GLY A 155 7.12 -4.11 12.09
C GLY A 155 6.84 -4.09 10.59
N ASP A 156 7.48 -5.02 9.91
CA ASP A 156 7.52 -5.16 8.45
C ASP A 156 6.50 -6.18 7.92
N VAL A 157 6.21 -6.08 6.63
CA VAL A 157 5.57 -7.15 5.84
C VAL A 157 6.52 -7.60 4.74
N ILE A 158 7.10 -8.79 4.90
CA ILE A 158 8.07 -9.35 3.98
C ILE A 158 7.43 -10.47 3.18
N VAL A 159 7.19 -10.25 1.89
CA VAL A 159 6.56 -11.20 0.98
C VAL A 159 7.64 -11.90 0.15
N GLY A 160 8.10 -13.05 0.62
CA GLY A 160 9.11 -13.88 -0.07
C GLY A 160 10.56 -13.49 0.21
N LEU A 161 11.49 -14.19 -0.46
CA LEU A 161 12.94 -14.02 -0.25
C LEU A 161 13.58 -13.11 -1.30
N ALA A 162 14.52 -12.27 -0.85
CA ALA A 162 15.34 -11.43 -1.73
C ALA A 162 16.21 -12.25 -2.71
N ASN A 163 16.67 -13.44 -2.27
CA ASN A 163 17.43 -14.41 -3.05
C ASN A 163 16.84 -15.80 -2.83
N THR A 164 15.85 -16.19 -3.64
CA THR A 164 15.24 -17.52 -3.52
C THR A 164 16.19 -18.55 -4.14
N ALA A 165 16.73 -19.47 -3.33
CA ALA A 165 17.55 -20.57 -3.84
C ALA A 165 16.76 -21.37 -4.90
N GLU A 166 17.43 -21.85 -5.96
CA GLU A 166 16.78 -22.55 -7.08
C GLU A 166 15.99 -23.81 -6.66
N ALA A 167 16.33 -24.39 -5.50
CA ALA A 167 15.59 -25.48 -4.88
C ALA A 167 14.20 -25.06 -4.34
N LEU A 168 14.06 -23.81 -3.91
CA LEU A 168 12.82 -23.21 -3.39
C LEU A 168 11.99 -22.52 -4.49
N THR A 169 12.52 -22.36 -5.70
CA THR A 169 11.74 -21.96 -6.90
C THR A 169 11.16 -23.16 -7.65
N LYS A 170 11.65 -24.38 -7.37
CA LYS A 170 11.18 -25.66 -7.93
C LYS A 170 9.88 -26.18 -7.30
N VAL A 171 9.10 -25.35 -6.63
CA VAL A 171 7.81 -25.74 -6.02
C VAL A 171 6.68 -25.91 -7.05
N GLY A 172 6.95 -26.38 -8.28
CA GLY A 172 5.93 -26.61 -9.32
C GLY A 172 5.05 -25.37 -9.58
N SER A 173 3.78 -25.57 -9.95
CA SER A 173 2.77 -24.52 -10.16
C SER A 173 2.34 -23.79 -8.87
N ASN A 174 3.08 -23.92 -7.75
CA ASN A 174 2.75 -23.28 -6.49
C ASN A 174 3.28 -21.85 -6.44
N VAL A 175 2.33 -20.92 -6.45
CA VAL A 175 2.56 -19.49 -6.38
C VAL A 175 2.94 -19.09 -4.94
N LEU A 176 4.16 -18.59 -4.73
CA LEU A 176 4.62 -17.93 -3.49
C LEU A 176 4.03 -16.51 -3.38
N GLY A 177 3.94 -15.98 -2.15
CA GLY A 177 3.46 -14.62 -1.89
C GLY A 177 1.98 -14.52 -1.51
N MET A 178 1.35 -13.38 -1.77
CA MET A 178 -0.06 -13.13 -1.47
C MET A 178 -0.85 -13.05 -2.78
N VAL A 179 -1.81 -13.96 -2.99
CA VAL A 179 -2.52 -14.05 -4.28
C VAL A 179 -4.00 -14.35 -4.10
N VAL A 180 -4.85 -13.50 -4.68
CA VAL A 180 -6.28 -13.76 -4.86
C VAL A 180 -6.49 -14.23 -6.30
N SER A 181 -6.84 -15.51 -6.47
CA SER A 181 -6.93 -16.13 -7.81
C SER A 181 -8.31 -15.97 -8.46
N GLY A 182 -9.36 -15.97 -7.65
CA GLY A 182 -10.71 -15.56 -8.08
C GLY A 182 -10.89 -14.05 -8.00
N VAL A 183 -12.14 -13.57 -7.96
CA VAL A 183 -12.46 -12.17 -7.67
C VAL A 183 -12.32 -11.93 -6.17
N GLY A 184 -11.58 -10.89 -5.79
CA GLY A 184 -11.44 -10.43 -4.42
C GLY A 184 -10.25 -9.47 -4.28
N ASP A 185 -10.22 -8.74 -3.19
CA ASP A 185 -9.25 -7.67 -2.95
C ASP A 185 -8.05 -8.14 -2.11
N ILE A 186 -6.94 -7.43 -2.22
CA ILE A 186 -5.85 -7.48 -1.23
C ILE A 186 -5.73 -6.12 -0.54
N LYS A 187 -5.89 -6.10 0.78
CA LYS A 187 -5.84 -4.87 1.59
C LYS A 187 -4.83 -5.05 2.73
N GLY A 188 -3.91 -4.11 2.88
CA GLY A 188 -2.76 -4.29 3.77
C GLY A 188 -2.31 -3.02 4.46
N VAL A 189 -1.97 -3.11 5.74
CA VAL A 189 -1.23 -2.06 6.45
C VAL A 189 -0.01 -2.64 7.16
N ALA A 190 1.11 -1.93 7.05
CA ALA A 190 2.32 -2.14 7.81
C ALA A 190 2.74 -0.84 8.50
N ARG A 191 3.37 -0.95 9.67
CA ARG A 191 4.02 0.20 10.29
C ARG A 191 5.27 0.58 9.50
N GLU A 192 6.18 -0.37 9.33
CA GLU A 192 7.48 -0.17 8.70
C GLU A 192 7.38 -0.59 7.22
N ASP A 193 8.33 -1.37 6.69
CA ASP A 193 8.42 -1.62 5.25
C ASP A 193 7.48 -2.73 4.76
N MET A 194 7.03 -2.60 3.51
CA MET A 194 6.47 -3.71 2.73
C MET A 194 7.43 -4.13 1.62
N LEU A 195 8.00 -5.33 1.74
CA LEU A 195 9.04 -5.83 0.84
C LEU A 195 8.57 -7.06 0.05
N VAL A 196 8.31 -6.91 -1.24
CA VAL A 196 7.81 -7.99 -2.11
C VAL A 196 8.92 -8.87 -2.70
N ASN A 197 10.18 -8.42 -2.66
CA ASN A 197 11.34 -9.23 -3.05
C ASN A 197 11.21 -9.89 -4.44
N GLN A 198 11.37 -11.21 -4.55
CA GLN A 198 11.17 -11.96 -5.80
C GLN A 198 9.78 -12.61 -5.88
N SER A 199 8.86 -12.20 -5.01
CA SER A 199 7.52 -12.74 -4.86
C SER A 199 6.48 -11.81 -5.48
N ARG A 200 5.24 -11.88 -4.98
CA ARG A 200 4.11 -11.14 -5.55
C ARG A 200 3.00 -10.87 -4.55
N ILE A 201 2.32 -9.75 -4.77
CA ILE A 201 1.04 -9.39 -4.15
C ILE A 201 0.08 -9.10 -5.32
N LEU A 202 -0.78 -10.07 -5.68
CA LEU A 202 -1.59 -9.98 -6.91
C LEU A 202 -3.05 -10.40 -6.72
N THR A 203 -3.97 -9.63 -7.28
CA THR A 203 -5.31 -10.12 -7.65
C THR A 203 -5.28 -10.57 -9.12
N VAL A 204 -5.91 -11.70 -9.45
CA VAL A 204 -5.85 -12.32 -10.78
C VAL A 204 -7.21 -12.33 -11.46
N GLY A 205 -8.25 -12.67 -10.72
CA GLY A 205 -9.62 -12.74 -11.24
C GLY A 205 -10.32 -11.38 -11.30
N GLY A 206 -9.63 -10.29 -10.95
CA GLY A 206 -10.19 -8.98 -10.65
C GLY A 206 -10.22 -8.72 -9.14
N GLY A 207 -10.50 -7.47 -8.77
CA GLY A 207 -10.38 -6.95 -7.40
C GLY A 207 -9.16 -6.04 -7.25
N ASP A 208 -9.18 -5.24 -6.20
CA ASP A 208 -8.25 -4.13 -5.99
C ASP A 208 -7.07 -4.53 -5.10
N VAL A 209 -6.00 -3.74 -5.14
CA VAL A 209 -4.88 -3.83 -4.20
C VAL A 209 -4.70 -2.51 -3.47
N LEU A 210 -4.87 -2.51 -2.15
CA LEU A 210 -4.61 -1.36 -1.27
C LEU A 210 -3.50 -1.70 -0.28
N LEU A 211 -2.39 -0.96 -0.32
CA LEU A 211 -1.27 -1.12 0.60
C LEU A 211 -0.92 0.21 1.26
N TRP A 212 -0.81 0.19 2.59
CA TRP A 212 -0.38 1.34 3.40
C TRP A 212 0.86 1.00 4.22
N SER A 213 1.93 1.77 4.06
CA SER A 213 3.06 1.81 4.98
C SER A 213 3.03 3.12 5.75
N SER A 214 3.03 3.07 7.08
CA SER A 214 2.99 4.30 7.90
C SER A 214 4.33 5.03 7.91
N GLU A 215 5.40 4.33 8.25
CA GLU A 215 6.72 4.91 8.54
C GLU A 215 7.77 4.52 7.50
N GLY A 216 7.55 3.43 6.76
CA GLY A 216 8.53 2.84 5.84
C GLY A 216 8.14 2.91 4.36
N ASP A 217 8.80 2.08 3.57
CA ASP A 217 8.69 2.00 2.13
C ASP A 217 7.72 0.89 1.66
N ILE A 218 7.29 0.98 0.40
CA ILE A 218 6.63 -0.13 -0.31
C ILE A 218 7.49 -0.46 -1.54
N ASP A 219 8.12 -1.63 -1.53
CA ASP A 219 8.98 -2.12 -2.63
C ASP A 219 8.35 -3.33 -3.32
N ALA A 220 7.97 -3.16 -4.59
CA ALA A 220 7.42 -4.23 -5.44
C ALA A 220 8.47 -5.31 -5.79
N GLY A 221 9.75 -5.05 -5.58
CA GLY A 221 10.81 -6.04 -5.59
C GLY A 221 11.48 -6.23 -6.95
N LYS A 222 12.27 -7.29 -7.05
CA LYS A 222 13.21 -7.55 -8.16
C LYS A 222 12.97 -8.88 -8.90
N GLY A 223 11.84 -9.53 -8.62
CA GLY A 223 11.48 -10.78 -9.28
C GLY A 223 11.17 -10.58 -10.78
N LYS A 224 11.32 -11.63 -11.59
CA LYS A 224 11.11 -11.54 -13.04
C LYS A 224 9.62 -11.28 -13.37
N LYS A 225 9.36 -10.29 -14.23
CA LYS A 225 8.02 -10.00 -14.81
C LYS A 225 7.42 -11.18 -15.59
N THR A 226 8.26 -12.09 -16.10
CA THR A 226 7.88 -13.26 -16.92
C THR A 226 7.75 -14.57 -16.14
N ALA A 227 7.84 -14.55 -14.81
CA ALA A 227 7.65 -15.74 -14.00
C ALA A 227 6.19 -16.22 -14.12
N SER A 228 5.93 -17.11 -15.08
CA SER A 228 4.61 -17.67 -15.36
C SER A 228 4.36 -18.85 -14.44
N ALA A 229 3.31 -18.76 -13.63
CA ALA A 229 2.70 -19.90 -13.01
C ALA A 229 1.36 -20.14 -13.73
N VAL A 230 1.19 -21.31 -14.33
CA VAL A 230 -0.13 -21.78 -14.73
C VAL A 230 -0.71 -22.48 -13.51
N PRO A 231 -1.70 -21.87 -12.82
CA PRO A 231 -2.32 -22.54 -11.68
C PRO A 231 -3.06 -23.80 -12.19
N PRO A 232 -3.19 -24.84 -11.35
CA PRO A 232 -4.12 -25.93 -11.65
C PRO A 232 -5.54 -25.38 -11.89
N PRO A 233 -6.35 -25.99 -12.77
CA PRO A 233 -7.73 -25.57 -12.98
C PRO A 233 -8.53 -25.69 -11.67
N ILE A 234 -9.41 -24.71 -11.42
CA ILE A 234 -10.35 -24.77 -10.32
C ILE A 234 -11.38 -25.84 -10.63
N VAL A 235 -11.59 -26.76 -9.68
CA VAL A 235 -12.72 -27.68 -9.69
C VAL A 235 -13.89 -27.00 -8.97
N ARG A 236 -14.95 -26.66 -9.70
CA ARG A 236 -16.21 -26.22 -9.11
C ARG A 236 -17.21 -27.36 -9.09
N VAL A 237 -18.00 -27.40 -8.03
CA VAL A 237 -19.15 -28.29 -7.91
C VAL A 237 -20.35 -27.40 -7.63
N ASP A 238 -21.34 -27.42 -8.53
CA ASP A 238 -22.57 -26.67 -8.32
C ASP A 238 -23.49 -27.37 -7.29
N PRO A 239 -24.55 -26.70 -6.80
CA PRO A 239 -25.49 -27.31 -5.85
C PRO A 239 -26.23 -28.54 -6.40
N GLN A 240 -26.20 -28.77 -7.72
CA GLN A 240 -26.80 -29.90 -8.41
C GLN A 240 -25.81 -31.07 -8.58
N GLY A 241 -24.55 -30.91 -8.14
CA GLY A 241 -23.50 -31.93 -8.20
C GLY A 241 -22.74 -31.97 -9.52
N ASN A 242 -22.94 -31.00 -10.42
CA ASN A 242 -22.17 -30.94 -11.66
C ASN A 242 -20.76 -30.39 -11.37
N VAL A 243 -19.77 -31.06 -11.94
CA VAL A 243 -18.37 -30.66 -11.81
C VAL A 243 -17.96 -29.87 -13.04
N THR A 244 -17.51 -28.63 -12.86
CA THR A 244 -16.90 -27.82 -13.92
C THR A 244 -15.42 -27.56 -13.61
N LEU A 245 -14.60 -27.66 -14.65
CA LEU A 245 -13.17 -27.31 -14.58
C LEU A 245 -12.98 -25.92 -15.19
N GLU A 246 -12.73 -24.94 -14.34
CA GLU A 246 -12.39 -23.59 -14.78
C GLU A 246 -10.87 -23.49 -14.94
N GLN A 247 -10.41 -23.31 -16.17
CA GLN A 247 -9.01 -23.01 -16.43
C GLN A 247 -8.69 -21.63 -15.88
N GLN A 248 -7.76 -21.56 -14.93
CA GLN A 248 -7.24 -20.28 -14.46
C GLN A 248 -6.37 -19.68 -15.57
N GLY A 249 -6.50 -18.38 -15.80
CA GLY A 249 -5.54 -17.65 -16.63
C GLY A 249 -4.14 -17.79 -16.03
N ALA A 250 -3.12 -17.91 -16.88
CA ALA A 250 -1.74 -17.95 -16.42
C ALA A 250 -1.43 -16.66 -15.63
N VAL A 251 -1.03 -16.81 -14.38
CA VAL A 251 -0.59 -15.69 -13.53
C VAL A 251 0.87 -15.46 -13.85
N THR A 252 1.19 -14.34 -14.49
CA THR A 252 2.57 -14.04 -14.86
C THR A 252 3.11 -12.89 -14.01
N GLY A 253 4.30 -13.08 -13.45
CA GLY A 253 5.14 -12.03 -12.90
C GLY A 253 5.21 -11.97 -11.38
N SER A 254 6.33 -11.38 -10.95
CA SER A 254 6.54 -10.90 -9.58
C SER A 254 5.93 -9.50 -9.45
N GLY A 255 5.98 -8.90 -8.26
CA GLY A 255 5.59 -7.51 -8.06
C GLY A 255 4.19 -7.32 -7.49
N ILE A 256 3.70 -6.09 -7.58
CA ILE A 256 2.40 -5.69 -7.07
C ILE A 256 1.45 -5.46 -8.25
N GLY A 257 0.21 -5.90 -8.13
CA GLY A 257 -0.76 -5.53 -9.16
C GLY A 257 -2.13 -6.14 -9.06
N ALA A 258 -3.08 -5.38 -9.60
CA ALA A 258 -4.45 -5.81 -9.80
C ALA A 258 -4.63 -6.23 -11.26
N LEU A 259 -4.81 -7.53 -11.50
CA LEU A 259 -4.90 -8.11 -12.83
C LEU A 259 -6.33 -8.61 -13.09
N PHE A 260 -6.59 -8.95 -14.35
CA PHE A 260 -7.80 -9.64 -14.76
C PHE A 260 -7.48 -10.67 -15.85
N VAL A 261 -8.36 -11.67 -15.98
CA VAL A 261 -8.31 -12.64 -17.08
C VAL A 261 -9.23 -12.22 -18.23
N ALA A 262 -8.84 -12.55 -19.46
CA ALA A 262 -9.41 -12.14 -20.75
C ALA A 262 -10.88 -11.63 -20.74
N GLY A 263 -11.06 -10.37 -21.13
CA GLY A 263 -12.37 -9.74 -21.36
C GLY A 263 -12.88 -8.82 -20.24
N GLY A 264 -12.23 -8.81 -19.07
CA GLY A 264 -12.53 -7.92 -17.93
C GLY A 264 -11.74 -6.60 -17.90
N SER A 265 -11.81 -5.90 -16.77
CA SER A 265 -11.01 -4.71 -16.45
C SER A 265 -10.08 -5.02 -15.28
N ALA A 266 -8.85 -4.52 -15.31
CA ALA A 266 -7.96 -4.58 -14.15
C ALA A 266 -8.55 -3.75 -12.99
N GLY A 267 -8.35 -4.21 -11.76
CA GLY A 267 -8.73 -3.47 -10.56
C GLY A 267 -7.80 -2.29 -10.28
N ASP A 268 -8.17 -1.48 -9.29
CA ASP A 268 -7.38 -0.34 -8.85
C ASP A 268 -6.20 -0.80 -7.98
N VAL A 269 -5.11 -0.02 -8.01
CA VAL A 269 -3.98 -0.16 -7.09
C VAL A 269 -3.77 1.15 -6.36
N ASP A 270 -3.86 1.12 -5.03
CA ASP A 270 -3.59 2.22 -4.13
C ASP A 270 -2.37 1.89 -3.26
N LEU A 271 -1.26 2.61 -3.45
CA LEU A 271 -0.04 2.45 -2.66
C LEU A 271 0.25 3.74 -1.88
N ILE A 272 0.16 3.67 -0.56
CA ILE A 272 0.28 4.83 0.32
C ILE A 272 1.48 4.63 1.25
N ALA A 273 2.48 5.49 1.14
CA ALA A 273 3.67 5.49 2.00
C ALA A 273 4.02 6.94 2.40
N PRO A 274 3.26 7.57 3.31
CA PRO A 274 3.29 9.02 3.53
C PRO A 274 4.68 9.55 3.89
N LYS A 275 5.49 8.74 4.57
CA LYS A 275 6.84 9.07 5.03
C LYS A 275 7.95 8.39 4.23
N GLY A 276 7.59 7.47 3.33
CA GLY A 276 8.52 6.60 2.64
C GLY A 276 8.44 6.69 1.12
N THR A 277 9.01 5.69 0.50
CA THR A 277 9.16 5.53 -0.94
C THR A 277 8.26 4.43 -1.46
N VAL A 278 7.60 4.66 -2.58
CA VAL A 278 7.01 3.59 -3.39
C VAL A 278 7.96 3.27 -4.54
N ASN A 279 8.54 2.07 -4.51
CA ASN A 279 9.50 1.60 -5.51
C ASN A 279 8.88 0.48 -6.34
N ALA A 280 8.74 0.71 -7.66
CA ALA A 280 8.24 -0.32 -8.56
C ALA A 280 9.24 -1.46 -8.78
N GLY A 281 10.53 -1.25 -8.47
CA GLY A 281 11.60 -2.22 -8.64
C GLY A 281 11.67 -2.79 -10.06
N ASP A 282 12.35 -3.93 -10.24
CA ASP A 282 12.39 -4.63 -11.54
C ASP A 282 11.14 -5.49 -11.76
N ALA A 283 10.43 -5.84 -10.68
CA ALA A 283 9.22 -6.65 -10.74
C ALA A 283 8.02 -5.86 -11.29
N GLY A 284 7.98 -4.56 -11.03
CA GLY A 284 6.99 -3.64 -11.56
C GLY A 284 5.67 -3.61 -10.78
N ILE A 285 4.86 -2.60 -11.13
CA ILE A 285 3.51 -2.38 -10.62
C ILE A 285 2.54 -2.42 -11.80
N ARG A 286 1.40 -3.10 -11.64
CA ARG A 286 0.38 -3.25 -12.69
C ARG A 286 -1.02 -2.92 -12.17
N ALA A 287 -1.71 -2.00 -12.83
CA ALA A 287 -2.99 -1.50 -12.33
C ALA A 287 -4.01 -1.18 -13.44
N GLY A 288 -5.29 -1.27 -13.08
CA GLY A 288 -6.41 -0.65 -13.75
C GLY A 288 -6.25 0.86 -13.69
N ASN A 289 -6.66 1.46 -12.57
CA ASN A 289 -6.22 2.80 -12.18
C ASN A 289 -5.17 2.70 -11.06
N LEU A 290 -4.27 3.67 -11.01
CA LEU A 290 -3.19 3.73 -10.03
C LEU A 290 -3.25 5.02 -9.23
N ASN A 291 -3.12 4.89 -7.92
CA ASN A 291 -2.86 6.00 -7.01
C ASN A 291 -1.65 5.67 -6.14
N ILE A 292 -0.62 6.51 -6.22
CA ILE A 292 0.57 6.42 -5.35
C ILE A 292 0.63 7.69 -4.51
N ALA A 293 0.50 7.57 -3.19
CA ALA A 293 0.62 8.72 -2.27
C ALA A 293 1.83 8.48 -1.36
N ALA A 294 3.00 8.95 -1.79
CA ALA A 294 4.27 8.69 -1.12
C ALA A 294 5.19 9.91 -1.15
N ALA A 295 6.19 9.94 -0.25
CA ALA A 295 7.18 11.00 -0.24
C ALA A 295 8.07 10.94 -1.49
N VAL A 296 8.40 9.74 -1.96
CA VAL A 296 9.18 9.50 -3.17
C VAL A 296 8.58 8.34 -3.98
N VAL A 297 8.69 8.41 -5.31
CA VAL A 297 8.32 7.32 -6.21
C VAL A 297 9.50 6.98 -7.11
N LEU A 298 9.89 5.70 -7.13
CA LEU A 298 11.00 5.19 -7.92
C LEU A 298 10.54 4.10 -8.91
N GLY A 299 11.24 4.00 -10.04
CA GLY A 299 10.96 2.98 -11.05
C GLY A 299 9.67 3.22 -11.83
N ALA A 300 9.28 4.48 -12.08
CA ALA A 300 8.06 4.82 -12.80
C ALA A 300 7.97 4.19 -14.21
N ASP A 301 9.12 3.91 -14.83
CA ASP A 301 9.26 3.16 -16.09
C ASP A 301 8.84 1.69 -15.98
N ASN A 302 8.83 1.13 -14.76
CA ASN A 302 8.38 -0.22 -14.46
C ASN A 302 6.92 -0.29 -13.99
N ILE A 303 6.16 0.80 -14.13
CA ILE A 303 4.73 0.89 -13.81
C ILE A 303 3.90 0.78 -15.10
N SER A 304 2.87 -0.06 -15.08
CA SER A 304 1.92 -0.22 -16.20
C SER A 304 0.50 0.02 -15.71
N VAL A 305 -0.15 1.04 -16.26
CA VAL A 305 -1.51 1.46 -15.89
C VAL A 305 -2.37 1.49 -17.15
N SER A 306 -3.57 0.88 -17.09
CA SER A 306 -4.50 0.88 -18.23
C SER A 306 -5.51 2.03 -18.22
N GLY A 307 -5.72 2.66 -17.05
CA GLY A 307 -6.62 3.77 -16.79
C GLY A 307 -5.88 5.02 -16.32
N SER A 308 -6.41 5.67 -15.28
CA SER A 308 -5.80 6.89 -14.72
C SER A 308 -4.65 6.58 -13.76
N SER A 309 -3.68 7.49 -13.68
CA SER A 309 -2.55 7.42 -12.73
C SER A 309 -2.44 8.73 -11.97
N ALA A 310 -2.30 8.64 -10.64
CA ALA A 310 -2.05 9.76 -9.73
C ALA A 310 -0.79 9.51 -8.90
N GLY A 311 -0.01 10.56 -8.66
CA GLY A 311 1.20 10.53 -7.83
C GLY A 311 2.44 9.86 -8.43
N THR A 312 2.36 9.35 -9.66
CA THR A 312 3.54 8.98 -10.45
C THR A 312 4.25 10.23 -10.98
N PRO A 313 5.59 10.33 -10.92
CA PRO A 313 6.33 11.42 -11.52
C PRO A 313 5.97 11.54 -13.01
N VAL A 314 5.50 12.71 -13.43
CA VAL A 314 5.21 12.97 -14.85
C VAL A 314 6.55 13.06 -15.56
N ALA A 315 6.80 12.19 -16.55
CA ALA A 315 7.97 12.32 -17.40
C ALA A 315 7.91 13.70 -18.08
N ASP A 316 8.96 14.52 -17.94
CA ASP A 316 9.02 15.83 -18.57
C ASP A 316 9.11 15.68 -20.10
N THR A 317 7.96 15.68 -20.77
CA THR A 317 7.84 15.57 -22.23
C THR A 317 8.36 16.83 -22.96
N SER A 318 8.73 17.88 -22.22
CA SER A 318 9.27 19.12 -22.78
C SER A 318 10.64 18.90 -23.43
N ALA A 319 11.44 17.98 -22.91
CA ALA A 319 12.75 17.62 -23.47
C ALA A 319 12.62 16.88 -24.83
N VAL A 320 11.59 16.04 -24.99
CA VAL A 320 11.34 15.29 -26.23
C VAL A 320 10.79 16.21 -27.33
N THR A 321 9.89 17.13 -26.98
CA THR A 321 9.33 18.10 -27.94
C THR A 321 10.38 19.10 -28.41
N ALA A 322 11.32 19.50 -27.55
CA ALA A 322 12.44 20.36 -27.92
C ALA A 322 13.44 19.65 -28.85
N ALA A 323 13.69 18.36 -28.63
CA ALA A 323 14.58 17.56 -29.48
C ALA A 323 13.98 17.32 -30.88
N THR A 324 12.66 17.11 -30.99
CA THR A 324 12.00 16.93 -32.29
C THR A 324 11.76 18.24 -33.04
N SER A 325 11.55 19.35 -32.31
CA SER A 325 11.41 20.68 -32.93
C SER A 325 12.75 21.28 -33.37
N GLY A 326 13.86 20.84 -32.78
CA GLY A 326 15.23 21.23 -33.19
C GLY A 326 15.77 20.43 -34.38
N ALA A 327 15.16 19.30 -34.73
CA ALA A 327 15.63 18.44 -35.84
C ALA A 327 15.19 18.90 -37.23
N THR A 328 14.30 19.91 -37.33
CA THR A 328 13.84 20.45 -38.63
C THR A 328 14.58 21.71 -39.08
N SER A 329 15.72 22.06 -38.47
CA SER A 329 16.52 23.20 -38.92
C SER A 329 18.01 22.89 -38.90
N SER A 330 18.55 22.81 -40.11
CA SER A 330 19.95 22.63 -40.50
C SER A 330 20.96 23.50 -39.74
N ASP A 331 22.11 22.88 -39.42
CA ASP A 331 23.47 23.45 -39.27
C ASP A 331 23.86 24.32 -38.06
N GLY A 332 23.23 24.17 -36.88
CA GLY A 332 23.77 24.81 -35.66
C GLY A 332 23.36 24.27 -34.28
N GLY A 333 22.43 23.29 -34.21
CA GLY A 333 21.77 22.91 -32.95
C GLY A 333 22.61 22.12 -31.93
N THR A 334 23.68 21.46 -32.36
CA THR A 334 24.40 20.48 -31.50
C THR A 334 25.20 21.14 -30.37
N ALA A 335 25.78 22.33 -30.60
CA ALA A 335 26.56 23.03 -29.59
C ALA A 335 25.69 23.68 -28.50
N ALA A 336 24.54 24.25 -28.88
CA ALA A 336 23.59 24.85 -27.94
C ALA A 336 22.89 23.80 -27.07
N ALA A 337 22.53 22.65 -27.65
CA ALA A 337 21.97 21.52 -26.89
C ALA A 337 22.97 20.96 -25.86
N THR A 338 24.26 20.88 -26.21
CA THR A 338 25.31 20.43 -25.30
C THR A 338 25.57 21.44 -24.18
N ALA A 339 25.49 22.74 -24.46
CA ALA A 339 25.63 23.79 -23.46
C ALA A 339 24.45 23.83 -22.48
N ALA A 340 23.21 23.66 -22.97
CA ALA A 340 22.02 23.58 -22.12
C ALA A 340 22.02 22.33 -21.24
N LEU A 341 22.43 21.18 -21.78
CA LEU A 341 22.60 19.94 -21.01
C LEU A 341 23.68 20.08 -19.93
N SER A 342 24.80 20.74 -20.25
CA SER A 342 25.88 21.01 -19.29
C SER A 342 25.45 22.00 -18.21
N GLY A 343 24.63 23.00 -18.55
CA GLY A 343 24.02 23.93 -17.59
C GLY A 343 23.08 23.22 -16.62
N ASN A 344 22.18 22.37 -17.12
CA ASN A 344 21.23 21.62 -16.30
C ASN A 344 21.93 20.59 -15.40
N LEU A 345 23.00 19.94 -15.87
CA LEU A 345 23.82 19.06 -15.02
C LEU A 345 24.55 19.85 -13.93
N ALA A 346 25.02 21.06 -14.22
CA ALA A 346 25.67 21.92 -13.23
C ALA A 346 24.67 22.45 -12.18
N GLU A 347 23.43 22.74 -12.59
CA GLU A 347 22.34 23.14 -11.69
C GLU A 347 21.93 21.97 -10.77
N ALA A 348 21.74 20.77 -11.34
CA ALA A 348 21.43 19.56 -10.58
C ALA A 348 22.57 19.15 -9.63
N ALA A 349 23.83 19.32 -10.05
CA ALA A 349 24.99 19.09 -9.19
C ALA A 349 25.08 20.12 -8.06
N ARG A 350 24.72 21.39 -8.29
CA ARG A 350 24.62 22.41 -7.24
C ARG A 350 23.50 22.11 -6.25
N ALA A 351 22.32 21.73 -6.73
CA ALA A 351 21.19 21.34 -5.87
C ALA A 351 21.53 20.11 -5.01
N ALA A 352 22.24 19.12 -5.59
CA ALA A 352 22.73 17.97 -4.85
C ALA A 352 23.83 18.33 -3.82
N GLU A 353 24.73 19.27 -4.13
CA GLU A 353 25.77 19.73 -3.20
C GLU A 353 25.18 20.61 -2.08
N GLU A 354 24.14 21.41 -2.35
CA GLU A 354 23.38 22.14 -1.33
C GLU A 354 22.63 21.18 -0.39
N LEU A 355 22.01 20.12 -0.91
CA LEU A 355 21.39 19.07 -0.09
C LEU A 355 22.44 18.35 0.79
N LYS A 356 23.63 18.11 0.25
CA LYS A 356 24.75 17.48 0.96
C LYS A 356 25.38 18.40 2.01
N GLN A 357 25.37 19.72 1.80
CA GLN A 357 25.80 20.67 2.82
C GLN A 357 24.74 20.89 3.91
N ALA A 358 23.46 20.73 3.59
CA ALA A 358 22.37 20.70 4.56
C ALA A 358 22.41 19.42 5.43
N PHE A 359 22.88 18.30 4.88
CA PHE A 359 23.16 17.05 5.60
C PHE A 359 24.66 16.90 5.93
N LYS A 360 25.19 17.75 6.81
CA LYS A 360 26.46 17.47 7.50
C LYS A 360 26.15 16.84 8.88
N PRO A 361 26.29 15.52 9.06
CA PRO A 361 26.12 14.92 10.38
C PRO A 361 27.19 15.44 11.33
N THR A 362 26.76 16.11 12.40
CA THR A 362 27.64 16.53 13.50
C THR A 362 27.85 15.33 14.41
N PHE A 363 29.06 14.75 14.41
CA PHE A 363 29.44 13.77 15.42
C PHE A 363 29.71 14.49 16.73
N ILE A 364 28.88 14.23 17.75
CA ILE A 364 29.15 14.65 19.13
C ILE A 364 29.84 13.49 19.82
N THR A 365 31.14 13.65 20.10
CA THR A 365 31.89 12.72 20.95
C THR A 365 31.80 13.23 22.39
N ALA A 366 31.05 12.54 23.25
CA ALA A 366 31.04 12.81 24.68
C ALA A 366 32.03 11.88 25.38
N GLU A 367 33.08 12.44 25.97
CA GLU A 367 34.02 11.73 26.84
C GLU A 367 33.63 12.01 28.29
N VAL A 368 33.27 10.97 29.03
CA VAL A 368 32.95 11.07 30.46
C VAL A 368 34.26 11.05 31.25
N VAL A 369 34.69 12.22 31.72
CA VAL A 369 35.88 12.34 32.58
C VAL A 369 35.46 12.22 34.05
N GLY A 370 35.54 10.99 34.57
CA GLY A 370 35.65 10.71 36.00
C GLY A 370 34.35 10.49 36.78
N HIS A 371 34.35 9.43 37.59
CA HIS A 371 33.51 9.32 38.78
C HIS A 371 34.30 9.89 39.96
N GLY A 372 33.83 10.99 40.54
CA GLY A 372 34.25 11.43 41.87
C GLY A 372 33.40 10.73 42.93
N GLU A 373 34.03 10.36 44.05
CA GLU A 373 33.35 10.04 45.31
C GLU A 373 32.48 11.21 45.80
#